data_AF-E8ZKG1-F1
#
_entry.id   AF-E8ZKG1-F1
#
_cell.length_a   1.000
_cell.length_b   1.000
_cell.length_c   1.000
_cell.angle_alpha   90.00
_cell.angle_beta   90.00
_cell.angle_gamma   90.00
#
_symmetry.space_group_name_H-M   'P 1'
#
loop_
_entity.id
_entity.type
_entity.pdbx_description
1 polymer ?
#
loop_
_entity_poly.entity_id
_entity_poly.type
_entity_poly.pdbx_seq_one_letter_code
_entity_poly.pdbx_strand_id
1 'polypeptide(L)'
;MISLYYSQDWGLLDNKVREFKSEHPKAKNIKKPDIKDLNIFLLQMDLFNSDNNYLIEDYSGSFSELEEFLQSIKHDDMNILFVQRSGENFYLSESFKSLLANETHKIPRLTESTKKSYLDSQLKAHHIKLSKELVKEIKLQIPPNGSEINEFVAKLSLIPSPTLQNVSDLLRDSIREINYFNFWEEYLKVGEFEWLHFFRDPTKDEVRKIFHPLVYKLYEFKSFVSLRMQGIPLEEIAKELKLKPYFLKGYDLILSRFGSSLRDWLHNFIIDLYFLLSGLKFSPSANVELFKYFLIKKQLELRKLA
;
A
#
# COMPACT_ATOMS: atom_id res chain seq x y z
N MET A 1 14.53 13.07 -24.93
CA MET A 1 14.49 11.79 -24.21
C MET A 1 13.15 11.60 -23.50
N ILE A 2 12.38 10.57 -23.85
CA ILE A 2 11.10 10.26 -23.19
C ILE A 2 11.27 8.95 -22.43
N SER A 3 10.87 8.89 -21.16
CA SER A 3 10.89 7.67 -20.36
C SER A 3 9.53 7.41 -19.73
N LEU A 4 9.15 6.15 -19.61
CA LEU A 4 7.91 5.72 -18.94
C LEU A 4 8.22 4.61 -17.94
N TYR A 5 7.86 4.83 -16.67
CA TYR A 5 7.89 3.79 -15.65
C TYR A 5 6.50 3.58 -15.04
N TYR A 6 6.13 2.32 -14.82
CA TYR A 6 4.90 2.00 -14.11
C TYR A 6 5.09 0.92 -13.05
N SER A 7 4.36 1.06 -11.95
CA SER A 7 4.42 0.15 -10.80
C SER A 7 3.11 0.19 -10.03
N GLN A 8 2.84 -0.88 -9.28
CA GLN A 8 1.76 -0.90 -8.29
C GLN A 8 2.15 -0.23 -6.95
N ASP A 9 3.43 0.11 -6.79
CA ASP A 9 4.08 0.61 -5.59
C ASP A 9 4.68 2.00 -5.89
N TRP A 10 4.10 3.04 -5.28
CA TRP A 10 4.49 4.44 -5.51
C TRP A 10 5.91 4.72 -5.03
N GLY A 11 6.38 4.11 -3.95
CA GLY A 11 7.72 4.37 -3.44
C GLY A 11 8.81 3.91 -4.40
N LEU A 12 8.53 2.91 -5.23
CA LEU A 12 9.44 2.51 -6.31
C LEU A 12 9.49 3.54 -7.44
N LEU A 13 8.36 4.18 -7.75
CA LEU A 13 8.27 5.25 -8.76
C LEU A 13 8.91 6.54 -8.27
N ASP A 14 8.77 6.86 -6.98
CA ASP A 14 9.38 8.04 -6.35
C ASP A 14 10.91 8.06 -6.50
N ASN A 15 11.55 6.88 -6.59
CA ASN A 15 12.97 6.81 -6.87
C ASN A 15 13.30 7.28 -8.28
N LYS A 16 12.50 6.90 -9.28
CA LYS A 16 12.68 7.40 -10.65
C LYS A 16 12.42 8.90 -10.76
N VAL A 17 11.44 9.39 -10.00
CA VAL A 17 11.20 10.83 -9.87
C VAL A 17 12.42 11.54 -9.25
N ARG A 18 13.03 10.97 -8.20
CA ARG A 18 14.21 11.54 -7.54
C ARG A 18 15.44 11.54 -8.45
N GLU A 19 15.71 10.42 -9.13
CA GLU A 19 16.79 10.31 -10.14
C GLU A 19 16.64 11.41 -11.20
N PHE A 20 15.45 11.52 -11.80
CA PHE A 20 15.16 12.52 -12.83
C PHE A 20 15.28 13.96 -12.33
N LYS A 21 14.81 14.28 -11.11
CA LYS A 21 14.95 15.62 -10.53
C LYS A 21 16.38 15.95 -10.13
N SER A 22 17.22 14.96 -9.85
CA SER A 22 18.65 15.19 -9.62
C SER A 22 19.35 15.65 -10.88
N GLU A 23 18.97 15.10 -12.04
CA GLU A 23 19.50 15.48 -13.35
C GLU A 23 18.83 16.76 -13.89
N HIS A 24 17.55 16.96 -13.59
CA HIS A 24 16.74 18.08 -14.04
C HIS A 24 16.02 18.79 -12.87
N PRO A 25 16.74 19.59 -12.04
CA PRO A 25 16.17 20.18 -10.82
C PRO A 25 14.96 21.11 -11.03
N LYS A 26 14.87 21.74 -12.20
CA LYS A 26 13.77 22.65 -12.58
C LYS A 26 12.65 21.96 -13.35
N ALA A 27 12.63 20.62 -13.43
CA ALA A 27 11.62 19.91 -14.19
C ALA A 27 10.20 20.26 -13.70
N LYS A 28 9.33 20.68 -14.62
CA LYS A 28 7.95 21.04 -14.29
C LYS A 28 7.15 19.77 -14.05
N ASN A 29 6.48 19.72 -12.91
CA ASN A 29 5.67 18.57 -12.49
C ASN A 29 4.20 18.79 -12.85
N ILE A 30 3.61 17.82 -13.54
CA ILE A 30 2.20 17.79 -13.94
C ILE A 30 1.59 16.51 -13.36
N LYS A 31 0.58 16.67 -12.50
CA LYS A 31 -0.08 15.55 -11.83
C LYS A 31 -1.45 15.27 -12.43
N LYS A 32 -1.69 14.00 -12.73
CA LYS A 32 -2.93 13.48 -13.31
C LYS A 32 -3.46 14.22 -14.53
N PRO A 33 -2.61 14.61 -15.51
CA PRO A 33 -3.12 15.28 -16.69
C PRO A 33 -3.97 14.31 -17.52
N ASP A 34 -4.94 14.86 -18.26
CA ASP A 34 -5.53 14.19 -19.42
C ASP A 34 -4.83 14.63 -20.71
N ILE A 35 -5.28 14.13 -21.88
CA ILE A 35 -4.67 14.48 -23.16
C ILE A 35 -4.90 15.95 -23.55
N LYS A 36 -5.98 16.58 -23.09
CA LYS A 36 -6.26 17.99 -23.37
C LYS A 36 -5.31 18.88 -22.57
N ASP A 37 -5.06 18.53 -21.32
CA ASP A 37 -4.08 19.20 -20.47
C ASP A 37 -2.68 19.12 -21.08
N LEU A 38 -2.28 17.96 -21.62
CA LEU A 38 -1.01 17.80 -22.31
C LEU A 38 -0.94 18.62 -23.63
N ASN A 39 -2.04 18.74 -24.37
CA ASN A 39 -2.10 19.59 -25.56
C ASN A 39 -1.99 21.09 -25.22
N ILE A 40 -2.71 21.55 -24.19
CA ILE A 40 -2.60 22.93 -23.68
C ILE A 40 -1.17 23.20 -23.22
N PHE A 41 -0.52 22.20 -22.62
CA PHE A 41 0.83 22.30 -22.16
C PHE A 41 1.82 22.59 -23.30
N LEU A 42 1.73 21.88 -24.42
CA LEU A 42 2.58 22.12 -25.60
C LEU A 42 2.41 23.53 -26.16
N LEU A 43 1.17 24.02 -26.24
CA LEU A 43 0.89 25.38 -26.69
C LEU A 43 1.56 26.43 -25.79
N GLN A 44 1.66 26.16 -24.49
CA GLN A 44 2.38 27.02 -23.55
C GLN A 44 3.90 26.89 -23.67
N MET A 45 4.40 25.71 -24.04
CA MET A 45 5.84 25.47 -24.24
C MET A 45 6.40 26.27 -25.41
N ASP A 46 5.71 26.28 -26.54
CA ASP A 46 6.11 27.03 -27.75
C ASP A 46 6.19 28.55 -27.51
N LEU A 47 5.43 29.06 -26.53
CA LEU A 47 5.26 30.48 -26.30
C LEU A 47 6.18 31.07 -25.21
N PHE A 48 6.64 30.28 -24.23
CA PHE A 48 7.19 30.85 -22.98
C PHE A 48 8.42 30.17 -22.36
N ASN A 49 8.91 29.02 -22.82
CA ASN A 49 9.89 28.24 -22.05
C ASN A 49 11.27 28.08 -22.69
N SER A 50 12.32 28.23 -21.85
CA SER A 50 13.72 27.87 -22.13
C SER A 50 14.12 26.50 -21.57
N ASP A 51 13.31 25.91 -20.68
CA ASP A 51 13.56 24.63 -20.00
C ASP A 51 12.59 23.56 -20.49
N ASN A 52 13.12 22.46 -21.05
CA ASN A 52 12.36 21.41 -21.73
C ASN A 52 12.25 20.11 -20.92
N ASN A 53 12.24 20.20 -19.58
CA ASN A 53 12.26 19.05 -18.69
C ASN A 53 10.93 18.89 -17.94
N TYR A 54 10.30 17.72 -18.04
CA TYR A 54 8.93 17.49 -17.61
C TYR A 54 8.78 16.18 -16.87
N LEU A 55 8.04 16.22 -15.76
CA LEU A 55 7.61 15.07 -14.99
C LEU A 55 6.09 14.98 -15.07
N ILE A 56 5.58 13.86 -15.55
CA ILE A 56 4.15 13.58 -15.68
C ILE A 56 3.81 12.41 -14.77
N GLU A 57 3.00 12.66 -13.75
CA GLU A 57 2.58 11.65 -12.76
C GLU A 57 1.13 11.22 -13.02
N ASP A 58 0.88 9.92 -13.09
CA ASP A 58 -0.45 9.28 -13.07
C ASP A 58 -1.40 9.79 -14.18
N TYR A 59 -0.95 9.74 -15.43
CA TYR A 59 -1.74 10.12 -16.60
C TYR A 59 -3.10 9.41 -16.62
N SER A 60 -4.15 10.18 -16.91
CA SER A 60 -5.54 9.73 -16.75
C SER A 60 -6.21 9.23 -18.04
N GLY A 61 -5.58 9.47 -19.19
CA GLY A 61 -6.07 9.00 -20.50
C GLY A 61 -5.55 7.61 -20.87
N SER A 62 -5.82 7.18 -22.11
CA SER A 62 -5.34 5.89 -22.61
C SER A 62 -3.91 5.96 -23.14
N PHE A 63 -3.13 4.88 -23.02
CA PHE A 63 -1.77 4.84 -23.58
C PHE A 63 -1.73 4.90 -25.10
N SER A 64 -2.79 4.48 -25.79
CA SER A 64 -2.95 4.67 -27.23
C SER A 64 -3.06 6.15 -27.59
N GLU A 65 -3.87 6.93 -26.87
CA GLU A 65 -3.97 8.39 -27.08
C GLU A 65 -2.65 9.08 -26.73
N LEU A 66 -1.97 8.62 -25.68
CA LEU A 66 -0.65 9.16 -25.32
C LEU A 66 0.39 8.86 -26.41
N GLU A 67 0.39 7.66 -26.99
CA GLU A 67 1.27 7.30 -28.10
C GLU A 67 1.04 8.22 -29.30
N GLU A 68 -0.21 8.38 -29.75
CA GLU A 68 -0.56 9.26 -30.87
C GLU A 68 -0.12 10.71 -30.63
N PHE A 69 -0.38 11.20 -29.41
CA PHE A 69 0.05 12.53 -28.99
C PHE A 69 1.56 12.68 -29.05
N LEU A 70 2.32 11.72 -28.51
CA LEU A 70 3.77 11.77 -28.57
C LEU A 70 4.24 11.70 -30.03
N GLN A 71 3.69 10.84 -30.89
CA GLN A 71 4.09 10.83 -32.31
C GLN A 71 3.84 12.16 -33.04
N SER A 72 2.85 12.94 -32.59
CA SER A 72 2.48 14.20 -33.22
C SER A 72 3.39 15.39 -32.88
N ILE A 73 4.30 15.26 -31.91
CA ILE A 73 5.10 16.37 -31.39
C ILE A 73 6.59 16.16 -31.65
N LYS A 74 7.34 17.26 -31.82
CA LYS A 74 8.81 17.21 -31.95
C LYS A 74 9.44 17.11 -30.56
N HIS A 75 10.21 16.05 -30.30
CA HIS A 75 10.80 15.76 -28.98
C HIS A 75 12.30 16.00 -28.86
N ASP A 76 12.94 16.47 -29.94
CA ASP A 76 14.40 16.40 -30.09
C ASP A 76 15.16 17.08 -28.94
N ASP A 77 14.55 18.09 -28.31
CA ASP A 77 15.12 18.83 -27.17
C ASP A 77 14.35 18.65 -25.84
N MET A 78 13.45 17.66 -25.72
CA MET A 78 12.60 17.47 -24.54
C MET A 78 13.02 16.29 -23.67
N ASN A 79 13.10 16.47 -22.36
CA ASN A 79 13.23 15.37 -21.40
C ASN A 79 11.90 15.18 -20.66
N ILE A 80 11.23 14.05 -20.89
CA ILE A 80 9.92 13.78 -20.29
C ILE A 80 9.99 12.46 -19.54
N LEU A 81 9.68 12.49 -18.25
CA LEU A 81 9.50 11.31 -17.42
C LEU A 81 8.00 11.12 -17.13
N PHE A 82 7.43 10.03 -17.59
CA PHE A 82 6.14 9.53 -17.17
C PHE A 82 6.29 8.51 -16.03
N VAL A 83 5.54 8.69 -14.95
CA VAL A 83 5.40 7.70 -13.88
C VAL A 83 3.94 7.36 -13.65
N GLN A 84 3.58 6.08 -13.77
CA GLN A 84 2.20 5.62 -13.69
C GLN A 84 2.00 4.60 -12.56
N ARG A 85 1.01 4.84 -11.68
CA ARG A 85 0.57 3.80 -10.75
C ARG A 85 -0.38 2.87 -11.47
N SER A 86 -0.07 1.57 -11.55
CA SER A 86 -0.98 0.61 -12.15
C SER A 86 -0.87 -0.79 -11.61
N GLY A 87 -2.05 -1.38 -11.36
CA GLY A 87 -2.33 -2.78 -11.09
C GLY A 87 -2.03 -3.72 -12.25
N GLU A 88 -2.15 -3.23 -13.47
CA GLU A 88 -2.27 -4.06 -14.65
C GLU A 88 -0.98 -4.04 -15.47
N ASN A 89 -0.74 -5.14 -16.20
CA ASN A 89 0.29 -5.11 -17.23
C ASN A 89 -0.26 -4.32 -18.40
N PHE A 90 0.31 -3.14 -18.67
CA PHE A 90 -0.01 -2.43 -19.89
C PHE A 90 0.62 -3.15 -21.08
N TYR A 91 -0.18 -3.35 -22.11
CA TYR A 91 0.36 -3.64 -23.43
C TYR A 91 0.85 -2.32 -24.02
N LEU A 92 2.16 -2.22 -24.23
CA LEU A 92 2.78 -1.13 -24.99
C LEU A 92 3.07 -1.67 -26.39
N SER A 93 2.55 -1.00 -27.42
CA SER A 93 2.85 -1.31 -28.82
C SER A 93 4.36 -1.17 -29.09
N GLU A 94 4.89 -1.87 -30.09
CA GLU A 94 6.31 -1.73 -30.46
C GLU A 94 6.64 -0.31 -30.94
N SER A 95 5.68 0.34 -31.62
CA SER A 95 5.77 1.74 -32.01
C SER A 95 5.87 2.66 -30.79
N PHE A 96 5.08 2.45 -29.73
CA PHE A 96 5.21 3.25 -28.53
C PHE A 96 6.55 3.00 -27.81
N LYS A 97 6.99 1.73 -27.70
CA LYS A 97 8.30 1.41 -27.11
C LYS A 97 9.45 2.08 -27.85
N SER A 98 9.36 2.22 -29.18
CA SER A 98 10.40 2.89 -29.98
C SER A 98 10.55 4.39 -29.67
N LEU A 99 9.51 5.03 -29.10
CA LEU A 99 9.56 6.42 -28.64
C LEU A 99 10.20 6.57 -27.25
N LEU A 100 10.24 5.48 -26.48
CA LEU A 100 10.73 5.47 -25.11
C LEU A 100 12.23 5.13 -25.08
N ALA A 101 12.99 5.93 -24.34
CA ALA A 101 14.43 5.77 -24.18
C ALA A 101 14.80 4.63 -23.21
N ASN A 102 13.89 4.24 -22.32
CA ASN A 102 14.14 3.20 -21.32
C ASN A 102 13.64 1.83 -21.82
N GLU A 103 14.48 0.80 -21.76
CA GLU A 103 14.08 -0.58 -22.11
C GLU A 103 13.14 -1.21 -21.07
N THR A 104 13.32 -0.86 -19.80
CA THR A 104 12.51 -1.40 -18.70
C THR A 104 11.43 -0.41 -18.30
N HIS A 105 10.18 -0.71 -18.64
CA HIS A 105 9.03 0.14 -18.32
C HIS A 105 8.33 -0.25 -17.01
N LYS A 106 8.22 -1.55 -16.74
CA LYS A 106 7.59 -2.03 -15.51
C LYS A 106 8.61 -2.14 -14.39
N ILE A 107 8.38 -1.46 -13.27
CA ILE A 107 9.12 -1.71 -12.05
C ILE A 107 8.37 -2.78 -11.25
N PRO A 108 8.94 -3.99 -11.08
CA PRO A 108 8.27 -5.04 -10.34
C PRO A 108 8.16 -4.68 -8.87
N ARG A 109 7.05 -5.08 -8.23
CA ARG A 109 6.91 -4.97 -6.77
C ARG A 109 8.05 -5.68 -6.06
N LEU A 110 8.41 -5.17 -4.89
CA LEU A 110 9.34 -5.86 -4.02
C LEU A 110 8.74 -7.19 -3.56
N THR A 111 9.63 -8.15 -3.39
CA THR A 111 9.36 -9.46 -2.81
C THR A 111 10.29 -9.64 -1.61
N GLU A 112 10.07 -10.66 -0.78
CA GLU A 112 11.01 -10.95 0.32
C GLU A 112 12.46 -11.15 -0.16
N SER A 113 12.65 -11.72 -1.36
CA SER A 113 13.99 -11.92 -1.93
C SER A 113 14.63 -10.61 -2.43
N THR A 114 13.84 -9.68 -3.00
CA THR A 114 14.36 -8.41 -3.53
C THR A 114 14.39 -7.28 -2.50
N LYS A 115 13.60 -7.38 -1.42
CA LYS A 115 13.51 -6.41 -0.31
C LYS A 115 14.88 -6.07 0.27
N LYS A 116 15.73 -7.08 0.48
CA LYS A 116 17.07 -6.92 1.05
C LYS A 116 17.92 -5.96 0.20
N SER A 117 18.02 -6.22 -1.09
CA SER A 117 18.83 -5.41 -2.00
C SER A 117 18.31 -3.98 -2.09
N TYR A 118 16.99 -3.82 -2.11
CA TYR A 118 16.36 -2.50 -2.14
C TYR A 118 16.63 -1.71 -0.87
N LEU A 119 16.37 -2.28 0.32
CA LEU A 119 16.67 -1.64 1.61
C LEU A 119 18.15 -1.24 1.72
N ASP A 120 19.05 -2.15 1.35
CA ASP A 120 20.50 -1.89 1.40
C ASP A 120 20.88 -0.73 0.44
N SER A 121 20.20 -0.58 -0.71
CA SER A 121 20.40 0.57 -1.62
C SER A 121 19.92 1.89 -1.01
N GLN A 122 18.75 1.89 -0.36
CA GLN A 122 18.17 3.10 0.23
C GLN A 122 19.01 3.58 1.43
N LEU A 123 19.45 2.66 2.30
CA LEU A 123 20.35 3.00 3.42
C LEU A 123 21.65 3.63 2.93
N LYS A 124 22.23 3.11 1.84
CA LYS A 124 23.43 3.67 1.22
C LYS A 124 23.20 5.07 0.65
N ALA A 125 22.07 5.29 -0.04
CA ALA A 125 21.72 6.58 -0.61
C ALA A 125 21.57 7.68 0.45
N HIS A 126 21.14 7.31 1.66
CA HIS A 126 21.04 8.22 2.81
C HIS A 126 22.29 8.22 3.71
N HIS A 127 23.40 7.61 3.27
CA HIS A 127 24.66 7.49 4.03
C HIS A 127 24.52 6.88 5.44
N ILE A 128 23.50 6.06 5.67
CA ILE A 128 23.24 5.44 6.96
C ILE A 128 24.11 4.18 7.12
N LYS A 129 24.89 4.12 8.20
CA LYS A 129 25.65 2.92 8.60
C LYS A 129 24.98 2.26 9.80
N LEU A 130 24.54 1.02 9.64
CA LEU A 130 23.91 0.22 10.70
C LEU A 130 24.73 -1.03 10.99
N SER A 131 24.65 -1.54 12.22
CA SER A 131 25.21 -2.86 12.55
C SER A 131 24.45 -3.98 11.82
N LYS A 132 25.07 -5.15 11.70
CA LYS A 132 24.45 -6.31 11.02
C LYS A 132 23.17 -6.77 11.74
N GLU A 133 23.14 -6.65 13.06
CA GLU A 133 22.01 -7.01 13.91
C GLU A 133 20.80 -6.11 13.62
N LEU A 134 21.00 -4.79 13.57
CA LEU A 134 19.94 -3.82 13.26
C LEU A 134 19.37 -4.02 11.86
N VAL A 135 20.25 -4.25 10.87
CA VAL A 135 19.82 -4.54 9.50
C VAL A 135 19.00 -5.82 9.42
N LYS A 136 19.35 -6.85 10.20
CA LYS A 136 18.58 -8.10 10.28
C LYS A 136 17.20 -7.86 10.88
N GLU A 137 17.12 -7.06 11.95
CA GLU A 137 15.86 -6.73 12.62
C GLU A 137 14.91 -5.98 11.69
N ILE A 138 15.39 -4.93 11.03
CA ILE A 138 14.61 -4.15 10.04
C ILE A 138 14.09 -5.08 8.95
N LYS A 139 14.94 -5.97 8.41
CA LYS A 139 14.56 -6.92 7.35
C LYS A 139 13.45 -7.87 7.76
N LEU A 140 13.41 -8.29 9.02
CA LEU A 140 12.37 -9.21 9.51
C LEU A 140 11.03 -8.52 9.66
N GLN A 141 11.01 -7.25 10.08
CA GLN A 141 9.78 -6.55 10.43
C GLN A 141 9.21 -5.72 9.28
N ILE A 142 10.04 -5.04 8.48
CA ILE A 142 9.54 -4.17 7.41
C ILE A 142 8.99 -5.00 6.24
N PRO A 143 7.77 -4.71 5.75
CA PRO A 143 7.23 -5.44 4.62
C PRO A 143 7.94 -5.08 3.31
N PRO A 144 7.80 -5.90 2.25
CA PRO A 144 8.42 -5.67 0.95
C PRO A 144 7.62 -4.61 0.18
N ASN A 145 7.65 -3.37 0.67
CA ASN A 145 6.94 -2.21 0.12
C ASN A 145 7.90 -1.02 0.02
N GLY A 146 8.08 -0.50 -1.19
CA GLY A 146 9.01 0.59 -1.49
C GLY A 146 8.65 1.87 -0.74
N SER A 147 7.37 2.21 -0.66
CA SER A 147 6.91 3.40 0.08
C SER A 147 7.28 3.31 1.56
N GLU A 148 6.97 2.18 2.20
CA GLU A 148 7.24 1.98 3.63
C GLU A 148 8.74 1.94 3.92
N ILE A 149 9.53 1.28 3.06
CA ILE A 149 10.99 1.26 3.17
C ILE A 149 11.57 2.68 3.01
N ASN A 150 11.11 3.44 2.03
CA ASN A 150 11.60 4.80 1.79
C ASN A 150 11.27 5.72 2.97
N GLU A 151 10.05 5.66 3.50
CA GLU A 151 9.63 6.44 4.66
C GLU A 151 10.43 6.07 5.90
N PHE A 152 10.58 4.77 6.17
CA PHE A 152 11.38 4.27 7.28
C PHE A 152 12.84 4.76 7.20
N VAL A 153 13.47 4.64 6.03
CA VAL A 153 14.86 5.09 5.82
C VAL A 153 14.98 6.61 5.94
N ALA A 154 14.00 7.37 5.43
CA ALA A 154 13.97 8.82 5.58
C ALA A 154 13.90 9.22 7.07
N LYS A 155 13.00 8.62 7.85
CA LYS A 155 12.91 8.86 9.31
C LYS A 155 14.20 8.46 10.02
N LEU A 156 14.76 7.31 9.67
CA LEU A 156 16.01 6.82 10.25
C LEU A 156 17.20 7.74 9.94
N SER A 157 17.24 8.35 8.76
CA SER A 157 18.32 9.26 8.34
C SER A 157 18.40 10.54 9.19
N LEU A 158 17.32 10.89 9.89
CA LEU A 158 17.29 12.02 10.82
C LEU A 158 17.97 11.71 12.16
N ILE A 159 18.34 10.44 12.41
CA ILE A 159 18.96 9.99 13.65
C ILE A 159 20.46 9.77 13.41
N PRO A 160 21.36 10.59 14.01
CA PRO A 160 22.80 10.54 13.71
C PRO A 160 23.49 9.21 14.06
N SER A 161 22.99 8.51 15.08
CA SER A 161 23.50 7.22 15.55
C SER A 161 22.33 6.32 15.98
N PRO A 162 21.66 5.63 15.04
CA PRO A 162 20.47 4.85 15.36
C PRO A 162 20.77 3.69 16.32
N THR A 163 20.06 3.63 17.45
CA THR A 163 20.10 2.51 18.38
C THR A 163 19.05 1.44 18.05
N LEU A 164 19.15 0.26 18.65
CA LEU A 164 18.13 -0.78 18.54
C LEU A 164 16.74 -0.30 18.98
N GLN A 165 16.70 0.55 20.01
CA GLN A 165 15.46 1.14 20.49
C GLN A 165 14.86 2.07 19.43
N ASN A 166 15.66 2.98 18.86
CA ASN A 166 15.18 3.89 17.80
C ASN A 166 14.67 3.14 16.58
N VAL A 167 15.37 2.08 16.16
CA VAL A 167 14.95 1.23 15.06
C VAL A 167 13.64 0.52 15.40
N SER A 168 13.51 -0.03 16.61
CA SER A 168 12.29 -0.69 17.06
C SER A 168 11.10 0.27 17.14
N ASP A 169 11.31 1.50 17.60
CA ASP A 169 10.28 2.53 17.70
C ASP A 169 9.85 3.00 16.30
N LEU A 170 10.80 3.26 15.39
CA LEU A 170 10.48 3.60 14.00
C LEU A 170 9.79 2.47 13.25
N LEU A 171 10.17 1.22 13.52
CA LEU A 171 9.47 0.05 13.00
C LEU A 171 8.05 0.00 13.56
N ARG A 172 7.82 0.28 14.85
CA ARG A 172 6.46 0.39 15.40
C ARG A 172 5.65 1.52 14.76
N ASP A 173 6.25 2.70 14.58
CA ASP A 173 5.58 3.87 13.99
C ASP A 173 5.28 3.70 12.49
N SER A 174 6.12 2.99 11.73
CA SER A 174 5.90 2.70 10.30
C SER A 174 5.06 1.44 10.05
N ILE A 175 5.09 0.46 10.96
CA ILE A 175 4.39 -0.83 10.83
C ILE A 175 3.00 -0.80 11.51
N ARG A 176 2.68 0.22 12.32
CA ARG A 176 1.42 0.25 13.09
C ARG A 176 0.67 1.57 13.11
N GLU A 177 0.67 2.36 12.04
CA GLU A 177 -0.60 3.02 11.76
C GLU A 177 -1.59 1.92 11.37
N ILE A 178 -2.44 1.56 12.33
CA ILE A 178 -3.55 0.66 12.12
C ILE A 178 -4.36 1.28 10.99
N ASN A 179 -4.41 0.57 9.87
CA ASN A 179 -5.09 0.97 8.65
C ASN A 179 -6.10 -0.12 8.28
N TYR A 180 -6.85 0.13 7.23
CA TYR A 180 -7.90 -0.78 6.80
C TYR A 180 -7.42 -2.25 6.59
N PHE A 181 -6.18 -2.47 6.15
CA PHE A 181 -5.67 -3.80 5.80
C PHE A 181 -5.18 -4.61 7.01
N ASN A 182 -4.64 -3.97 8.04
CA ASN A 182 -4.10 -4.64 9.24
C ASN A 182 -5.03 -4.52 10.46
N PHE A 183 -6.08 -3.69 10.41
CA PHE A 183 -7.05 -3.50 11.49
C PHE A 183 -7.59 -4.81 12.05
N TRP A 184 -8.00 -5.74 11.17
CA TRP A 184 -8.61 -6.99 11.60
C TRP A 184 -7.64 -7.91 12.34
N GLU A 185 -6.38 -7.94 11.90
CA GLU A 185 -5.34 -8.72 12.56
C GLU A 185 -5.03 -8.15 13.95
N GLU A 186 -4.86 -6.83 14.05
CA GLU A 186 -4.60 -6.14 15.32
C GLU A 186 -5.79 -6.26 16.29
N TYR A 187 -7.02 -6.15 15.79
CA TYR A 187 -8.22 -6.34 16.60
C TYR A 187 -8.29 -7.74 17.24
N LEU A 188 -7.87 -8.78 16.50
CA LEU A 188 -7.90 -10.17 16.97
C LEU A 188 -6.75 -10.57 17.88
N LYS A 189 -5.69 -9.75 18.03
CA LYS A 189 -4.56 -10.03 18.93
C LYS A 189 -4.94 -9.98 20.42
N VAL A 190 -6.13 -9.48 20.77
CA VAL A 190 -6.66 -9.41 22.14
C VAL A 190 -5.59 -8.88 23.11
N GLY A 191 -5.28 -7.59 22.96
CA GLY A 191 -4.35 -6.83 23.80
C GLY A 191 -4.98 -5.50 24.26
N GLU A 192 -4.16 -4.46 24.38
CA GLU A 192 -4.64 -3.09 24.61
C GLU A 192 -5.53 -2.63 23.44
N PHE A 193 -6.47 -1.71 23.71
CA PHE A 193 -7.40 -1.20 22.70
C PHE A 193 -6.71 -0.23 21.71
N GLU A 194 -5.47 -0.51 21.31
CA GLU A 194 -4.65 0.30 20.39
C GLU A 194 -5.38 0.53 19.05
N TRP A 195 -6.18 -0.46 18.61
CA TRP A 195 -7.05 -0.35 17.44
C TRP A 195 -8.09 0.77 17.52
N LEU A 196 -8.40 1.32 18.71
CA LEU A 196 -9.27 2.50 18.82
C LEU A 196 -8.65 3.75 18.20
N HIS A 197 -7.31 3.83 18.10
CA HIS A 197 -6.62 4.94 17.43
C HIS A 197 -6.97 5.03 15.95
N PHE A 198 -7.37 3.93 15.31
CA PHE A 198 -7.89 3.90 13.94
C PHE A 198 -9.10 4.82 13.74
N PHE A 199 -9.85 5.12 14.82
CA PHE A 199 -11.06 5.93 14.77
C PHE A 199 -10.91 7.31 15.44
N ARG A 200 -9.67 7.84 15.55
CA ARG A 200 -9.42 9.17 16.13
C ARG A 200 -9.96 10.31 15.25
N ASP A 201 -9.83 10.22 13.93
CA ASP A 201 -10.27 11.26 12.98
C ASP A 201 -11.12 10.68 11.82
N PRO A 202 -12.29 10.07 12.10
CA PRO A 202 -13.07 9.39 11.08
C PRO A 202 -13.66 10.40 10.09
N THR A 203 -13.19 10.40 8.85
CA THR A 203 -13.87 11.16 7.79
C THR A 203 -15.21 10.47 7.47
N LYS A 204 -16.22 11.24 7.00
CA LYS A 204 -17.57 10.73 6.69
C LYS A 204 -17.58 9.49 5.79
N ASP A 205 -16.57 9.34 4.93
CA ASP A 205 -16.43 8.24 3.98
C ASP A 205 -15.76 6.98 4.57
N GLU A 206 -15.00 7.09 5.65
CA GLU A 206 -14.20 5.97 6.18
C GLU A 206 -15.07 4.88 6.79
N VAL A 207 -16.16 5.23 7.48
CA VAL A 207 -17.01 4.26 8.18
C VAL A 207 -17.61 3.24 7.21
N ARG A 208 -18.13 3.71 6.05
CA ARG A 208 -18.64 2.82 4.98
C ARG A 208 -17.52 2.03 4.30
N LYS A 209 -16.34 2.65 4.12
CA LYS A 209 -15.14 1.98 3.59
C LYS A 209 -14.60 0.90 4.52
N ILE A 210 -14.90 0.97 5.82
CA ILE A 210 -14.49 -0.04 6.81
C ILE A 210 -15.48 -1.19 6.88
N PHE A 211 -16.79 -0.90 6.89
CA PHE A 211 -17.82 -1.92 7.12
C PHE A 211 -17.86 -3.02 6.07
N HIS A 212 -18.02 -2.63 4.80
CA HIS A 212 -18.21 -3.60 3.74
C HIS A 212 -17.01 -4.53 3.66
N PRO A 213 -15.77 -4.02 3.62
CA PRO A 213 -14.60 -4.88 3.51
C PRO A 213 -14.29 -5.68 4.80
N LEU A 214 -14.66 -5.18 6.00
CA LEU A 214 -14.61 -5.96 7.25
C LEU A 214 -15.53 -7.18 7.20
N VAL A 215 -16.73 -7.06 6.65
CA VAL A 215 -17.65 -8.19 6.48
C VAL A 215 -17.03 -9.28 5.61
N TYR A 216 -16.39 -8.91 4.48
CA TYR A 216 -15.67 -9.89 3.67
C TYR A 216 -14.55 -10.56 4.45
N LYS A 217 -13.78 -9.79 5.24
CA LYS A 217 -12.71 -10.36 6.08
C LYS A 217 -13.22 -11.29 7.17
N LEU A 218 -14.37 -11.01 7.76
CA LEU A 218 -15.02 -11.89 8.72
C LEU A 218 -15.49 -13.20 8.08
N TYR A 219 -16.11 -13.14 6.90
CA TYR A 219 -16.52 -14.34 6.15
C TYR A 219 -15.32 -15.16 5.68
N GLU A 220 -14.30 -14.48 5.16
CA GLU A 220 -13.01 -15.08 4.76
C GLU A 220 -12.41 -15.85 5.94
N PHE A 221 -12.32 -15.21 7.10
CA PHE A 221 -11.73 -15.82 8.29
C PHE A 221 -12.59 -16.95 8.86
N LYS A 222 -13.92 -16.80 8.88
CA LYS A 222 -14.84 -17.89 9.28
C LYS A 222 -14.72 -19.11 8.36
N SER A 223 -14.54 -18.89 7.06
CA SER A 223 -14.33 -19.95 6.07
C SER A 223 -13.00 -20.64 6.33
N PHE A 224 -11.92 -19.87 6.55
CA PHE A 224 -10.63 -20.40 6.98
C PHE A 224 -10.75 -21.30 8.21
N VAL A 225 -11.40 -20.83 9.29
CA VAL A 225 -11.57 -21.60 10.53
C VAL A 225 -12.33 -22.90 10.25
N SER A 226 -13.39 -22.85 9.44
CA SER A 226 -14.20 -24.03 9.11
C SER A 226 -13.38 -25.09 8.35
N LEU A 227 -12.57 -24.67 7.37
CA LEU A 227 -11.70 -25.56 6.59
C LEU A 227 -10.56 -26.13 7.45
N ARG A 228 -9.94 -25.32 8.32
CA ARG A 228 -8.91 -25.78 9.26
C ARG A 228 -9.45 -26.81 10.25
N MET A 229 -10.65 -26.61 10.77
CA MET A 229 -11.31 -27.57 11.66
C MET A 229 -11.63 -28.91 10.97
N GLN A 230 -11.77 -28.92 9.65
CA GLN A 230 -11.93 -30.14 8.85
C GLN A 230 -10.59 -30.86 8.58
N GLY A 231 -9.47 -30.31 9.07
CA GLY A 231 -8.13 -30.89 8.89
C GLY A 231 -7.45 -30.50 7.57
N ILE A 232 -8.01 -29.53 6.82
CA ILE A 232 -7.46 -29.14 5.52
C ILE A 232 -6.10 -28.40 5.72
N PRO A 233 -5.06 -28.74 4.94
CA PRO A 233 -3.76 -28.05 4.98
C PRO A 233 -3.83 -26.58 4.55
N LEU A 234 -2.92 -25.76 5.08
CA LEU A 234 -2.88 -24.31 4.80
C LEU A 234 -2.68 -24.02 3.30
N GLU A 235 -1.92 -24.84 2.59
CA GLU A 235 -1.65 -24.69 1.16
C GLU A 235 -2.91 -24.87 0.30
N GLU A 236 -3.81 -25.76 0.71
CA GLU A 236 -5.07 -26.01 0.03
C GLU A 236 -6.09 -24.91 0.34
N ILE A 237 -6.16 -24.48 1.60
CA ILE A 237 -7.01 -23.35 2.01
C ILE A 237 -6.59 -22.05 1.31
N ALA A 238 -5.28 -21.83 1.12
CA ALA A 238 -4.75 -20.68 0.38
C ALA A 238 -5.28 -20.64 -1.06
N LYS A 239 -5.34 -21.80 -1.72
CA LYS A 239 -5.89 -21.92 -3.07
C LYS A 239 -7.40 -21.69 -3.09
N GLU A 240 -8.13 -22.30 -2.16
CA GLU A 240 -9.60 -22.23 -2.10
C GLU A 240 -10.09 -20.81 -1.80
N LEU A 241 -9.47 -20.13 -0.82
CA LEU A 241 -9.81 -18.76 -0.46
C LEU A 241 -9.15 -17.71 -1.36
N LYS A 242 -8.29 -18.12 -2.30
CA LYS A 242 -7.47 -17.24 -3.15
C LYS A 242 -6.63 -16.26 -2.33
N LEU A 243 -6.09 -16.73 -1.21
CA LEU A 243 -5.27 -15.94 -0.28
C LEU A 243 -3.81 -16.34 -0.37
N LYS A 244 -2.93 -15.39 -0.07
CA LYS A 244 -1.50 -15.68 0.03
C LYS A 244 -1.21 -16.44 1.34
N PRO A 245 -0.35 -17.47 1.33
CA PRO A 245 -0.09 -18.31 2.52
C PRO A 245 0.37 -17.53 3.77
N TYR A 246 1.03 -16.38 3.62
CA TYR A 246 1.46 -15.58 4.76
C TYR A 246 0.29 -15.01 5.57
N PHE A 247 -0.83 -14.64 4.93
CA PHE A 247 -2.01 -14.15 5.65
C PHE A 247 -2.64 -15.26 6.50
N LEU A 248 -2.53 -16.51 6.04
CA LEU A 248 -3.09 -17.65 6.75
C LEU A 248 -2.31 -18.00 8.02
N LYS A 249 -1.01 -17.66 8.10
CA LYS A 249 -0.22 -17.89 9.32
C LYS A 249 -0.76 -17.10 10.50
N GLY A 250 -1.18 -15.85 10.29
CA GLY A 250 -1.82 -15.04 11.33
C GLY A 250 -3.14 -15.64 11.78
N TYR A 251 -3.95 -16.12 10.82
CA TYR A 251 -5.22 -16.78 11.11
C TYR A 251 -5.05 -18.10 11.87
N ASP A 252 -4.05 -18.90 11.52
CA ASP A 252 -3.74 -20.15 12.20
C ASP A 252 -3.27 -19.91 13.64
N LEU A 253 -2.45 -18.87 13.87
CA LEU A 253 -2.05 -18.45 15.22
C LEU A 253 -3.27 -18.06 16.07
N ILE A 254 -4.19 -17.28 15.52
CA ILE A 254 -5.41 -16.86 16.23
C ILE A 254 -6.29 -18.08 16.52
N LEU A 255 -6.50 -18.96 15.54
CA LEU A 255 -7.25 -20.20 15.73
C LEU A 255 -6.63 -21.10 16.79
N SER A 256 -5.31 -21.23 16.83
CA SER A 256 -4.59 -22.02 17.85
C SER A 256 -4.83 -21.51 19.27
N ARG A 257 -5.07 -20.20 19.43
CA ARG A 257 -5.31 -19.55 20.72
C ARG A 257 -6.73 -19.77 21.23
N PHE A 258 -7.74 -19.63 20.36
CA PHE A 258 -9.15 -19.64 20.77
C PHE A 258 -9.89 -20.95 20.47
N GLY A 259 -9.27 -21.84 19.69
CA GLY A 259 -9.83 -23.14 19.35
C GLY A 259 -11.13 -23.07 18.54
N SER A 260 -11.92 -24.15 18.61
CA SER A 260 -13.16 -24.32 17.86
C SER A 260 -14.23 -23.28 18.19
N SER A 261 -14.25 -22.77 19.42
CA SER A 261 -15.17 -21.73 19.90
C SER A 261 -15.10 -20.43 19.09
N LEU A 262 -13.96 -20.18 18.42
CA LEU A 262 -13.77 -19.04 17.54
C LEU A 262 -14.75 -19.03 16.35
N ARG A 263 -15.14 -20.21 15.85
CA ARG A 263 -16.07 -20.33 14.73
C ARG A 263 -17.45 -19.78 15.08
N ASP A 264 -17.95 -20.13 16.27
CA ASP A 264 -19.26 -19.70 16.75
C ASP A 264 -19.24 -18.22 17.11
N TRP A 265 -18.14 -17.75 17.68
CA TRP A 265 -17.94 -16.32 17.92
C TRP A 265 -17.93 -15.51 16.63
N LEU A 266 -17.22 -15.95 15.58
CA LEU A 266 -17.21 -15.29 14.26
C LEU A 266 -18.61 -15.30 13.64
N HIS A 267 -19.34 -16.41 13.78
CA HIS A 267 -20.72 -16.50 13.29
C HIS A 267 -21.63 -15.45 13.97
N ASN A 268 -21.59 -15.38 15.29
CA ASN A 268 -22.39 -14.42 16.08
C ASN A 268 -21.93 -12.98 15.86
N PHE A 269 -20.63 -12.74 15.68
CA PHE A 269 -20.08 -11.44 15.32
C PHE A 269 -20.72 -10.93 14.04
N ILE A 270 -20.73 -11.76 12.99
CA ILE A 270 -21.29 -11.39 11.68
C ILE A 270 -22.78 -11.06 11.80
N ILE A 271 -23.56 -11.89 12.50
CA ILE A 271 -24.99 -11.65 12.71
C ILE A 271 -25.22 -10.31 13.42
N ASP A 272 -24.55 -10.08 14.55
CA ASP A 272 -24.73 -8.85 15.32
C ASP A 272 -24.24 -7.62 14.55
N LEU A 273 -23.20 -7.76 13.72
CA LEU A 273 -22.75 -6.69 12.83
C LEU A 273 -23.82 -6.34 11.80
N TYR A 274 -24.49 -7.33 11.19
CA TYR A 274 -25.61 -7.06 10.27
C TYR A 274 -26.76 -6.34 10.98
N PHE A 275 -27.12 -6.75 12.19
CA PHE A 275 -28.15 -6.06 12.99
C PHE A 275 -27.75 -4.61 13.27
N LEU A 276 -26.51 -4.37 13.70
CA LEU A 276 -25.99 -3.03 13.91
C LEU A 276 -26.12 -2.19 12.64
N LEU A 277 -25.62 -2.70 11.51
CA LEU A 277 -25.64 -2.02 10.21
C LEU A 277 -27.05 -1.68 9.73
N SER A 278 -28.02 -2.57 9.97
CA SER A 278 -29.43 -2.34 9.62
C SER A 278 -30.10 -1.23 10.45
N GLY A 279 -29.59 -0.95 11.66
CA GLY A 279 -30.11 0.05 12.58
C GLY A 279 -29.44 1.42 12.51
N LEU A 280 -28.34 1.57 11.75
CA LEU A 280 -27.62 2.83 11.63
C LEU A 280 -28.45 3.88 10.88
N LYS A 281 -28.78 5.00 11.54
CA LYS A 281 -29.41 6.19 10.92
C LYS A 281 -28.34 7.14 10.38
N PHE A 282 -28.66 8.03 9.43
CA PHE A 282 -27.69 8.84 8.65
C PHE A 282 -26.77 9.82 9.43
N SER A 283 -26.65 9.76 10.76
CA SER A 283 -25.68 10.55 11.53
C SER A 283 -24.32 9.86 11.62
N PRO A 284 -23.26 10.34 10.94
CA PRO A 284 -22.00 9.62 10.83
C PRO A 284 -21.23 9.49 12.14
N SER A 285 -21.24 10.53 12.99
CA SER A 285 -20.55 10.51 14.29
C SER A 285 -21.17 9.49 15.25
N ALA A 286 -22.50 9.44 15.32
CA ALA A 286 -23.21 8.46 16.15
C ALA A 286 -22.94 7.01 15.68
N ASN A 287 -22.88 6.79 14.37
CA ASN A 287 -22.60 5.46 13.80
C ASN A 287 -21.18 4.97 14.11
N VAL A 288 -20.19 5.86 14.13
CA VAL A 288 -18.81 5.51 14.53
C VAL A 288 -18.77 5.09 15.99
N GLU A 289 -19.39 5.86 16.88
CA GLU A 289 -19.38 5.55 18.32
C GLU A 289 -20.13 4.25 18.64
N LEU A 290 -21.28 4.02 17.99
CA LEU A 290 -22.01 2.75 18.09
C LEU A 290 -21.15 1.57 17.59
N PHE A 291 -20.38 1.78 16.53
CA PHE A 291 -19.49 0.74 16.01
C PHE A 291 -18.28 0.49 16.92
N LYS A 292 -17.65 1.53 17.47
CA LYS A 292 -16.61 1.39 18.50
C LYS A 292 -17.12 0.56 19.67
N TYR A 293 -18.30 0.90 20.18
CA TYR A 293 -18.92 0.16 21.29
C TYR A 293 -19.16 -1.31 20.93
N PHE A 294 -19.70 -1.57 19.74
CA PHE A 294 -19.89 -2.92 19.22
C PHE A 294 -18.57 -3.72 19.17
N LEU A 295 -17.51 -3.12 18.62
CA LEU A 295 -16.20 -3.74 18.53
C LEU A 295 -15.58 -4.02 19.91
N ILE A 296 -15.71 -3.08 20.86
CA ILE A 296 -15.27 -3.29 22.25
C ILE A 296 -16.02 -4.48 22.85
N LYS A 297 -17.36 -4.49 22.74
CA LYS A 297 -18.20 -5.59 23.26
C LYS A 297 -17.75 -6.93 22.68
N LYS A 298 -17.55 -7.01 21.36
CA LYS A 298 -17.12 -8.23 20.69
C LYS A 298 -15.72 -8.67 21.10
N GLN A 299 -14.80 -7.73 21.31
CA GLN A 299 -13.46 -8.07 21.77
C GLN A 299 -13.49 -8.61 23.20
N LEU A 300 -14.34 -8.06 24.06
CA LEU A 300 -14.59 -8.59 25.42
C LEU A 300 -15.20 -9.98 25.41
N GLU A 301 -16.12 -10.27 24.48
CA GLU A 301 -16.62 -11.64 24.25
C GLU A 301 -15.50 -12.59 23.84
N LEU A 302 -14.63 -12.16 22.91
CA LEU A 302 -13.48 -12.95 22.46
C LEU A 302 -12.49 -13.23 23.60
N ARG A 303 -12.27 -12.26 24.50
CA ARG A 303 -11.40 -12.45 25.69
C ARG A 303 -11.89 -13.56 26.61
N LYS A 304 -13.21 -13.79 26.68
CA LYS A 304 -13.80 -14.85 27.51
C LYS A 304 -13.61 -16.25 26.91
N LEU A 305 -13.18 -16.34 25.65
CA LEU A 305 -12.92 -17.60 24.96
C LEU A 305 -11.46 -18.07 25.10
N ALA A 306 -10.54 -17.19 25.48
CA ALA A 306 -9.15 -17.50 25.81
C ALA A 306 -9.03 -17.92 27.28
#